data_AF-A0A7S1GWW6-F1
#
_entry.id   AF-A0A7S1GWW6-F1
#
_cell.length_a   1.000
_cell.length_b   1.000
_cell.length_c   1.000
_cell.angle_alpha   90.00
_cell.angle_beta   90.00
_cell.angle_gamma   90.00
#
_symmetry.space_group_name_H-M   'P 1'
#
loop_
_entity.id
_entity.type
_entity.pdbx_description
1 polymer ?
#
loop_
_entity_poly.entity_id
_entity_poly.type
_entity_poly.pdbx_seq_one_letter_code
_entity_poly.pdbx_strand_id
1 'polypeptide(L)'
;ENKKVKTQRRMLQSSRSVRRNLAATAARHVRTVYYGVNFPVNHAKIPLIQSTMDDRSTSEAAKDIFSHAIASVDKDYAAKVMNEKKWRTKYTDHVCKSTLLGAQSKSNALTIAKAGLDEIYATFDFFCTDGHVVKFSEAMKDTKTTYHTGTVKGTKQRTGKSEIKVPYKCFHTGEYKELKGQALIDQAHKWAEWGTIEQDCADAIAAVVRNPEWMDLKDQTFVILGASSAMGPFHVLKDLGANIIAVDIDRPDVWKRLIEEVYYNSNATITFPMSEPFTGQTGNDLYRKCGGNMIRDTPKVRNWVRDTVPEVAKGNPVTIGGYAYLDGELHVRVNLACDVIMK
;
A
#
# COMPACT_ATOMS: atom_id res chain seq x y z
N GLU A 1 -4.40 66.78 16.32
CA GLU A 1 -3.36 65.72 16.11
C GLU A 1 -3.81 64.27 16.29
N ASN A 2 -4.88 63.96 17.04
CA ASN A 2 -5.23 62.56 17.39
C ASN A 2 -5.76 61.65 16.27
N LYS A 3 -6.18 62.18 15.10
CA LYS A 3 -6.66 61.35 13.98
C LYS A 3 -5.52 60.76 13.14
N LYS A 4 -4.45 61.52 12.84
CA LYS A 4 -3.34 61.05 11.98
C LYS A 4 -2.55 59.91 12.62
N VAL A 5 -2.30 59.97 13.93
CA VAL A 5 -1.56 58.92 14.68
C VAL A 5 -2.37 57.61 14.76
N LYS A 6 -3.70 57.68 14.91
CA LYS A 6 -4.58 56.49 14.88
C LYS A 6 -4.60 55.82 13.50
N THR A 7 -4.56 56.61 12.41
CA THR A 7 -4.54 56.06 11.04
C THR A 7 -3.22 55.37 10.73
N GLN A 8 -2.08 55.94 11.14
CA GLN A 8 -0.77 55.29 10.97
C GLN A 8 -0.63 54.01 11.79
N ARG A 9 -1.10 53.97 13.05
CA ARG A 9 -1.12 52.74 13.87
C ARG A 9 -2.00 51.65 13.25
N ARG A 10 -3.16 52.00 12.67
CA ARG A 10 -4.01 51.04 11.95
C ARG A 10 -3.36 50.49 10.68
N MET A 11 -2.64 51.31 9.91
CA MET A 11 -1.89 50.85 8.74
C MET A 11 -0.69 49.96 9.11
N LEU A 12 0.02 50.26 10.20
CA LEU A 12 1.11 49.40 10.70
C LEU A 12 0.59 48.08 11.29
N GLN A 13 -0.57 48.08 11.94
CA GLN A 13 -1.22 46.86 12.41
C GLN A 13 -1.79 46.02 11.27
N SER A 14 -2.37 46.64 10.23
CA SER A 14 -2.83 45.90 9.03
C SER A 14 -1.65 45.36 8.23
N SER A 15 -0.54 46.09 8.08
CA SER A 15 0.63 45.56 7.37
C SER A 15 1.31 44.42 8.13
N ARG A 16 1.33 44.46 9.47
CA ARG A 16 1.80 43.36 10.31
C ARG A 16 0.84 42.16 10.27
N SER A 17 -0.48 42.35 10.26
CA SER A 17 -1.44 41.24 10.14
C SER A 17 -1.42 40.63 8.75
N VAL A 18 -1.27 41.44 7.69
CA VAL A 18 -1.11 41.00 6.31
C VAL A 18 0.21 40.24 6.13
N ARG A 19 1.33 40.71 6.70
CA ARG A 19 2.60 39.97 6.70
C ARG A 19 2.54 38.67 7.51
N ARG A 20 1.87 38.65 8.67
CA ARG A 20 1.62 37.41 9.45
C ARG A 20 0.71 36.44 8.71
N ASN A 21 -0.33 36.92 8.04
CA ASN A 21 -1.21 36.08 7.24
C ASN A 21 -0.51 35.56 5.99
N LEU A 22 0.33 36.37 5.32
CA LEU A 22 1.17 35.89 4.21
C LEU A 22 2.22 34.88 4.69
N ALA A 23 2.85 35.08 5.86
CA ALA A 23 3.77 34.11 6.45
C ALA A 23 3.04 32.85 6.95
N ALA A 24 1.82 32.95 7.45
CA ALA A 24 0.99 31.83 7.88
C ALA A 24 0.38 31.07 6.68
N THR A 25 0.08 31.77 5.58
CA THR A 25 -0.38 31.20 4.31
C THR A 25 0.76 30.59 3.52
N ALA A 26 1.95 31.20 3.53
CA ALA A 26 3.19 30.60 3.03
C ALA A 26 3.58 29.41 3.90
N ALA A 27 3.46 29.50 5.24
CA ALA A 27 3.62 28.34 6.12
C ALA A 27 2.50 27.31 5.93
N ARG A 28 1.29 27.67 5.47
CA ARG A 28 0.20 26.73 5.13
C ARG A 28 0.43 26.05 3.78
N HIS A 29 0.98 26.75 2.80
CA HIS A 29 1.38 26.20 1.50
C HIS A 29 2.66 25.36 1.62
N VAL A 30 3.56 25.73 2.53
CA VAL A 30 4.69 24.91 3.04
C VAL A 30 4.20 23.84 4.05
N ARG A 31 2.90 23.77 4.37
CA ARG A 31 2.27 22.74 5.25
C ARG A 31 1.12 22.01 4.56
N THR A 32 1.32 21.65 3.31
CA THR A 32 0.72 20.42 2.75
C THR A 32 1.84 19.49 2.27
N VAL A 33 2.88 19.37 3.09
CA VAL A 33 4.01 18.46 2.85
C VAL A 33 3.51 17.06 3.20
N TYR A 34 3.18 16.28 2.18
CA TYR A 34 2.92 14.86 2.37
C TYR A 34 4.27 14.19 2.65
N TYR A 35 4.61 14.03 3.94
CA TYR A 35 5.76 13.23 4.37
C TYR A 35 5.76 11.84 3.75
N GLY A 36 6.95 11.24 3.62
CA GLY A 36 7.11 9.90 3.09
C GLY A 36 7.40 9.84 1.58
N VAL A 37 6.96 8.75 0.94
CA VAL A 37 7.19 8.47 -0.49
C VAL A 37 6.53 9.53 -1.37
N ASN A 38 7.24 10.10 -2.35
CA ASN A 38 6.72 11.10 -3.29
C ASN A 38 7.33 10.94 -4.69
N PHE A 39 6.56 11.31 -5.72
CA PHE A 39 7.01 11.37 -7.12
C PHE A 39 8.20 12.30 -7.31
N PRO A 40 9.13 12.04 -8.25
CA PRO A 40 10.29 12.91 -8.49
C PRO A 40 9.92 14.35 -8.87
N VAL A 41 10.84 15.27 -8.62
CA VAL A 41 10.75 16.67 -9.13
C VAL A 41 11.04 16.68 -10.63
N ASN A 42 10.13 17.24 -11.43
CA ASN A 42 10.25 17.24 -12.91
C ASN A 42 11.36 18.16 -13.43
N HIS A 43 11.78 19.14 -12.63
CA HIS A 43 12.72 20.18 -13.04
C HIS A 43 14.03 20.08 -12.27
N ALA A 44 15.09 19.67 -12.98
CA ALA A 44 16.45 19.52 -12.46
C ALA A 44 17.10 20.78 -11.85
N LYS A 45 16.40 21.93 -11.82
CA LYS A 45 16.93 23.21 -11.32
C LYS A 45 16.42 23.58 -9.92
N ILE A 46 15.47 22.84 -9.34
CA ILE A 46 14.95 23.11 -7.99
C ILE A 46 15.61 22.14 -7.01
N PRO A 47 16.36 22.63 -6.00
CA PRO A 47 16.86 21.76 -4.93
C PRO A 47 15.71 21.01 -4.26
N LEU A 48 15.88 19.73 -3.95
CA LEU A 48 14.82 18.88 -3.34
C LEU A 48 14.14 19.53 -2.14
N ILE A 49 14.94 20.17 -1.27
CA ILE A 49 14.47 20.87 -0.06
C ILE A 49 13.57 22.10 -0.35
N GLN A 50 13.59 22.61 -1.58
CA GLN A 50 12.79 23.76 -2.02
C GLN A 50 11.61 23.36 -2.91
N SER A 51 11.51 22.08 -3.30
CA SER A 51 10.46 21.59 -4.20
C SER A 51 9.10 21.42 -3.51
N THR A 52 8.04 21.66 -4.25
CA THR A 52 6.64 21.53 -3.82
C THR A 52 5.93 20.40 -4.56
N MET A 53 4.64 20.18 -4.27
CA MET A 53 3.84 19.18 -4.99
C MET A 53 3.54 19.58 -6.43
N ASP A 54 3.44 20.88 -6.73
CA ASP A 54 3.20 21.37 -8.09
C ASP A 54 4.39 21.07 -9.02
N ASP A 55 5.58 20.86 -8.45
CA ASP A 55 6.80 20.51 -9.17
C ASP A 55 6.93 19.01 -9.49
N ARG A 56 5.94 18.19 -9.11
CA ARG A 56 5.99 16.71 -9.13
C ARG A 56 4.86 16.15 -9.98
N SER A 57 5.14 15.90 -11.26
CA SER A 57 4.13 15.46 -12.24
C SER A 57 4.12 13.94 -12.32
N THR A 58 2.97 13.35 -12.04
CA THR A 58 2.77 11.90 -12.22
C THR A 58 2.87 11.48 -13.69
N SER A 59 2.54 12.38 -14.62
CA SER A 59 2.63 12.10 -16.06
C SER A 59 4.06 12.09 -16.57
N GLU A 60 4.87 13.06 -16.15
CA GLU A 60 6.28 13.13 -16.55
C GLU A 60 7.05 11.97 -15.91
N ALA A 61 6.84 11.73 -14.61
CA ALA A 61 7.44 10.57 -13.94
C ALA A 61 7.10 9.26 -14.63
N ALA A 62 5.82 9.01 -14.96
CA ALA A 62 5.42 7.79 -15.67
C ALA A 62 6.11 7.68 -17.03
N LYS A 63 6.15 8.76 -17.81
CA LYS A 63 6.80 8.79 -19.13
C LYS A 63 8.30 8.46 -19.03
N ASP A 64 9.00 9.06 -18.07
CA ASP A 64 10.43 8.84 -17.84
C ASP A 64 10.70 7.38 -17.44
N ILE A 65 9.91 6.84 -16.50
CA ILE A 65 10.04 5.45 -16.02
C ILE A 65 9.75 4.45 -17.13
N PHE A 66 8.67 4.63 -17.90
CA PHE A 66 8.34 3.72 -19.00
C PHE A 66 9.40 3.75 -20.10
N SER A 67 9.93 4.93 -20.41
CA SER A 67 11.04 5.06 -21.36
C SER A 67 12.28 4.32 -20.85
N HIS A 68 12.69 4.55 -19.60
CA HIS A 68 13.84 3.88 -19.01
C HIS A 68 13.68 2.36 -19.03
N ALA A 69 12.51 1.88 -18.61
CA ALA A 69 12.17 0.46 -18.59
C ALA A 69 12.28 -0.17 -20.00
N ILE A 70 11.70 0.48 -21.02
CA ILE A 70 11.70 -0.03 -22.39
C ILE A 70 13.09 0.06 -23.03
N ALA A 71 13.90 1.07 -22.69
CA ALA A 71 15.25 1.26 -23.25
C ALA A 71 16.19 0.08 -22.97
N SER A 72 15.88 -0.73 -21.95
CA SER A 72 16.59 -1.96 -21.63
C SER A 72 16.48 -3.05 -22.71
N VAL A 73 15.47 -2.98 -23.58
CA VAL A 73 15.24 -3.96 -24.67
C VAL A 73 15.02 -3.32 -26.05
N ASP A 74 14.53 -2.08 -26.11
CA ASP A 74 14.21 -1.36 -27.35
C ASP A 74 14.46 0.16 -27.16
N LYS A 75 15.68 0.60 -27.47
CA LYS A 75 16.11 1.99 -27.31
C LYS A 75 15.36 2.96 -28.24
N ASP A 76 15.02 2.50 -29.44
CA ASP A 76 14.34 3.33 -30.43
C ASP A 76 12.90 3.61 -30.03
N TYR A 77 12.20 2.61 -29.48
CA TYR A 77 10.86 2.83 -28.96
C TYR A 77 10.86 3.63 -27.66
N ALA A 78 11.85 3.46 -26.78
CA ALA A 78 12.00 4.31 -25.60
C ALA A 78 12.11 5.80 -25.97
N ALA A 79 12.85 6.14 -27.03
CA ALA A 79 12.90 7.51 -27.55
C ALA A 79 11.52 8.02 -28.02
N LYS A 80 10.65 7.14 -28.56
CA LYS A 80 9.27 7.51 -28.92
C LYS A 80 8.43 7.82 -27.69
N VAL A 81 8.59 7.05 -26.61
CA VAL A 81 7.90 7.28 -25.33
C VAL A 81 8.28 8.65 -24.77
N MET A 82 9.57 8.99 -24.72
CA MET A 82 10.02 10.30 -24.21
C MET A 82 9.51 11.48 -25.03
N ASN A 83 9.41 11.31 -26.34
CA ASN A 83 8.98 12.36 -27.26
C ASN A 83 7.45 12.47 -27.38
N GLU A 84 6.67 11.63 -26.67
CA GLU A 84 5.21 11.71 -26.67
C GLU A 84 4.73 13.00 -25.96
N LYS A 85 4.08 13.87 -26.73
CA LYS A 85 3.57 15.17 -26.24
C LYS A 85 2.18 15.05 -25.62
N LYS A 86 1.42 14.02 -25.96
CA LYS A 86 0.03 13.79 -25.54
C LYS A 86 -0.08 12.60 -24.59
N TRP A 87 0.84 12.50 -23.63
CA TRP A 87 0.94 11.37 -22.70
C TRP A 87 -0.42 10.96 -22.09
N ARG A 88 -1.20 11.92 -21.59
CA ARG A 88 -2.49 11.64 -20.91
C ARG A 88 -3.48 10.84 -21.74
N THR A 89 -3.42 10.93 -23.06
CA THR A 89 -4.32 10.20 -23.98
C THR A 89 -3.62 9.08 -24.74
N LYS A 90 -2.28 9.02 -24.71
CA LYS A 90 -1.47 8.08 -25.49
C LYS A 90 -0.68 7.07 -24.68
N TYR A 91 -0.65 7.19 -23.36
CA TYR A 91 0.09 6.27 -22.50
C TYR A 91 -0.33 4.80 -22.68
N THR A 92 -1.61 4.53 -22.96
CA THR A 92 -2.11 3.15 -23.19
C THR A 92 -1.39 2.47 -24.36
N ASP A 93 -1.11 3.20 -25.44
CA ASP A 93 -0.41 2.67 -26.62
C ASP A 93 1.03 2.25 -26.24
N HIS A 94 1.69 3.03 -25.38
CA HIS A 94 3.03 2.72 -24.88
C HIS A 94 3.05 1.58 -23.87
N VAL A 95 2.06 1.50 -22.97
CA VAL A 95 1.89 0.38 -22.04
C VAL A 95 1.67 -0.92 -22.82
N CYS A 96 0.76 -0.93 -23.80
CA CYS A 96 0.53 -2.08 -24.66
C CYS A 96 1.81 -2.52 -25.38
N LYS A 97 2.58 -1.57 -25.92
CA LYS A 97 3.86 -1.92 -26.55
C LYS A 97 4.87 -2.50 -25.56
N SER A 98 4.98 -1.96 -24.35
CA SER A 98 5.83 -2.51 -23.28
C SER A 98 5.45 -3.97 -22.97
N THR A 99 4.13 -4.24 -22.82
CA THR A 99 3.61 -5.59 -22.61
C THR A 99 3.94 -6.51 -23.79
N LEU A 100 3.80 -6.06 -25.03
CA LEU A 100 4.15 -6.84 -26.22
C LEU A 100 5.65 -7.18 -26.26
N LEU A 101 6.53 -6.23 -25.90
CA LEU A 101 7.98 -6.47 -25.81
C LEU A 101 8.30 -7.48 -24.71
N GLY A 102 7.63 -7.38 -23.56
CA GLY A 102 7.75 -8.36 -22.47
C GLY A 102 7.26 -9.75 -22.87
N ALA A 103 6.16 -9.85 -23.60
CA ALA A 103 5.57 -11.12 -24.04
C ALA A 103 6.44 -11.89 -25.04
N GLN A 104 7.41 -11.25 -25.68
CA GLN A 104 8.34 -11.92 -26.60
C GLN A 104 9.26 -12.93 -25.89
N SER A 105 9.61 -12.70 -24.62
CA SER A 105 10.37 -13.67 -23.83
C SER A 105 10.29 -13.39 -22.33
N LYS A 106 10.43 -14.45 -21.53
CA LYS A 106 10.59 -14.32 -20.06
C LYS A 106 11.72 -13.36 -19.68
N SER A 107 12.82 -13.37 -20.44
CA SER A 107 13.95 -12.47 -20.21
C SER A 107 13.56 -11.01 -20.41
N ASN A 108 12.88 -10.68 -21.50
CA ASN A 108 12.42 -9.30 -21.76
C ASN A 108 11.47 -8.81 -20.68
N ALA A 109 10.47 -9.63 -20.31
CA ALA A 109 9.52 -9.28 -19.26
C ALA A 109 10.23 -8.93 -17.94
N LEU A 110 11.19 -9.77 -17.51
CA LEU A 110 11.94 -9.53 -16.28
C LEU A 110 12.88 -8.32 -16.39
N THR A 111 13.55 -8.13 -17.53
CA THR A 111 14.48 -7.02 -17.74
C THR A 111 13.75 -5.66 -17.73
N ILE A 112 12.62 -5.54 -18.45
CA ILE A 112 11.80 -4.32 -18.46
C ILE A 112 11.28 -4.01 -17.05
N ALA A 113 10.73 -5.01 -16.36
CA ALA A 113 10.17 -4.82 -15.02
C ALA A 113 11.24 -4.38 -14.01
N LYS A 114 12.41 -5.02 -14.02
CA LYS A 114 13.55 -4.65 -13.15
C LYS A 114 14.05 -3.24 -13.45
N ALA A 115 14.27 -2.90 -14.71
CA ALA A 115 14.71 -1.57 -15.11
C ALA A 115 13.72 -0.47 -14.69
N GLY A 116 12.42 -0.72 -14.81
CA GLY A 116 11.40 0.20 -14.34
C GLY A 116 11.39 0.37 -12.81
N LEU A 117 11.49 -0.72 -12.04
CA LEU A 117 11.56 -0.66 -10.58
C LEU A 117 12.83 0.02 -10.08
N ASP A 118 13.98 -0.26 -10.71
CA ASP A 118 15.26 0.38 -10.37
C ASP A 118 15.19 1.88 -10.60
N GLU A 119 14.60 2.33 -11.71
CA GLU A 119 14.38 3.76 -11.98
C GLU A 119 13.43 4.39 -10.95
N ILE A 120 12.35 3.70 -10.56
CA ILE A 120 11.44 4.16 -9.51
C ILE A 120 12.19 4.36 -8.19
N TYR A 121 12.98 3.37 -7.76
CA TYR A 121 13.75 3.45 -6.51
C TYR A 121 14.82 4.56 -6.54
N ALA A 122 15.42 4.80 -7.70
CA ALA A 122 16.46 5.81 -7.88
C ALA A 122 15.89 7.24 -7.92
N THR A 123 14.71 7.42 -8.52
CA THR A 123 14.20 8.75 -8.84
C THR A 123 13.20 9.28 -7.83
N PHE A 124 12.33 8.43 -7.26
CA PHE A 124 11.35 8.87 -6.26
C PHE A 124 12.05 9.50 -5.07
N ASP A 125 11.38 10.47 -4.46
CA ASP A 125 11.89 11.17 -3.29
C ASP A 125 11.18 10.67 -2.02
N PHE A 126 11.84 10.86 -0.88
CA PHE A 126 11.29 10.60 0.43
C PHE A 126 11.40 11.85 1.30
N PHE A 127 10.27 12.31 1.83
CA PHE A 127 10.18 13.46 2.71
C PHE A 127 10.25 12.98 4.16
N CYS A 128 11.41 13.15 4.77
CA CYS A 128 11.66 12.78 6.14
C CYS A 128 10.83 13.65 7.11
N THR A 129 10.47 13.08 8.26
CA THR A 129 9.68 13.77 9.29
C THR A 129 10.42 14.93 9.95
N ASP A 130 11.75 14.97 9.83
CA ASP A 130 12.62 16.05 10.30
C ASP A 130 12.74 17.23 9.31
N GLY A 131 12.07 17.13 8.16
CA GLY A 131 12.02 18.17 7.12
C GLY A 131 13.04 18.01 6.01
N HIS A 132 13.94 17.02 6.06
CA HIS A 132 14.84 16.73 4.95
C HIS A 132 14.12 15.98 3.82
N VAL A 133 14.62 16.14 2.59
CA VAL A 133 14.18 15.39 1.42
C VAL A 133 15.38 14.68 0.84
N VAL A 134 15.28 13.36 0.71
CA VAL A 134 16.33 12.48 0.17
C VAL A 134 15.75 11.62 -0.95
N LYS A 135 16.60 10.88 -1.67
CA LYS A 135 16.07 9.86 -2.58
C LYS A 135 15.43 8.72 -1.81
N PHE A 136 14.41 8.10 -2.40
CA PHE A 136 13.71 6.99 -1.78
C PHE A 136 14.65 5.84 -1.44
N SER A 137 15.55 5.49 -2.36
CA SER A 137 16.60 4.49 -2.12
C SER A 137 17.58 4.86 -0.99
N GLU A 138 17.82 6.14 -0.73
CA GLU A 138 18.66 6.61 0.39
C GLU A 138 17.92 6.52 1.73
N ALA A 139 16.66 6.93 1.79
CA ALA A 139 15.82 6.79 2.99
C ALA A 139 15.73 5.33 3.47
N MET A 140 15.78 4.39 2.53
CA MET A 140 15.81 2.95 2.79
C MET A 140 17.12 2.45 3.40
N LYS A 141 18.21 3.21 3.41
CA LYS A 141 19.49 2.81 4.04
C LYS A 141 19.61 3.33 5.47
N ASP A 142 19.11 4.53 5.76
CA ASP A 142 19.52 5.31 6.93
C ASP A 142 18.55 5.28 8.13
N THR A 143 17.54 4.40 8.14
CA THR A 143 16.55 4.40 9.24
C THR A 143 16.85 3.35 10.31
N LYS A 144 17.16 3.82 11.53
CA LYS A 144 17.32 2.99 12.74
C LYS A 144 16.06 2.84 13.59
N THR A 145 14.99 3.58 13.29
CA THR A 145 13.75 3.55 14.07
C THR A 145 12.84 2.40 13.63
N THR A 146 12.07 1.86 14.58
CA THR A 146 11.07 0.80 14.38
C THR A 146 9.85 1.07 15.26
N TYR A 147 8.77 0.32 15.08
CA TYR A 147 7.56 0.40 15.93
C TYR A 147 7.67 -0.53 17.15
N HIS A 148 6.85 -0.23 18.17
CA HIS A 148 6.50 -1.24 19.17
C HIS A 148 5.52 -2.25 18.56
N THR A 149 5.34 -3.40 19.22
CA THR A 149 4.49 -4.48 18.72
C THR A 149 3.34 -4.75 19.69
N GLY A 150 2.11 -4.74 19.18
CA GLY A 150 0.93 -5.22 19.87
C GLY A 150 0.54 -6.62 19.37
N THR A 151 -0.08 -7.44 20.22
CA THR A 151 -0.65 -8.73 19.82
C THR A 151 -1.94 -9.00 20.56
N VAL A 152 -2.96 -9.42 19.80
CA VAL A 152 -4.28 -9.76 20.31
C VAL A 152 -4.64 -11.16 19.83
N LYS A 153 -5.15 -11.98 20.76
CA LYS A 153 -5.62 -13.34 20.47
C LYS A 153 -7.14 -13.39 20.48
N GLY A 154 -7.71 -14.06 19.49
CA GLY A 154 -9.13 -14.36 19.45
C GLY A 154 -9.59 -15.23 20.62
N THR A 155 -10.82 -15.01 21.07
CA THR A 155 -11.40 -15.69 22.24
C THR A 155 -12.30 -16.87 21.86
N LYS A 156 -12.65 -17.04 20.58
CA LYS A 156 -13.49 -18.16 20.16
C LYS A 156 -12.71 -19.46 20.21
N GLN A 157 -13.42 -20.53 20.55
CA GLN A 157 -12.92 -21.88 20.39
C GLN A 157 -12.88 -22.25 18.91
N ARG A 158 -11.89 -23.08 18.56
CA ARG A 158 -11.79 -23.63 17.22
C ARG A 158 -12.91 -24.63 16.99
N THR A 159 -13.67 -24.44 15.92
CA THR A 159 -14.61 -25.44 15.44
C THR A 159 -13.87 -26.44 14.56
N GLY A 160 -14.08 -27.73 14.79
CA GLY A 160 -13.43 -28.79 14.01
C GLY A 160 -13.97 -28.84 12.58
N LYS A 161 -13.05 -28.86 11.60
CA LYS A 161 -13.25 -28.94 10.13
C LYS A 161 -14.03 -27.78 9.51
N SER A 162 -13.33 -26.97 8.72
CA SER A 162 -13.91 -25.94 7.87
C SER A 162 -14.06 -26.46 6.44
N GLU A 163 -15.20 -26.17 5.81
CA GLU A 163 -15.44 -26.39 4.39
C GLU A 163 -15.38 -25.03 3.69
N ILE A 164 -14.66 -24.92 2.57
CA ILE A 164 -14.68 -23.69 1.78
C ILE A 164 -16.06 -23.49 1.15
N LYS A 165 -16.60 -22.29 1.36
CA LYS A 165 -17.93 -21.89 0.92
C LYS A 165 -17.82 -20.53 0.25
N VAL A 166 -18.34 -20.43 -0.96
CA VAL A 166 -18.34 -19.17 -1.72
C VAL A 166 -19.79 -18.72 -1.90
N PRO A 167 -20.18 -17.59 -1.28
CA PRO A 167 -21.49 -17.01 -1.52
C PRO A 167 -21.53 -16.47 -2.95
N TYR A 168 -22.41 -17.03 -3.77
CA TYR A 168 -22.54 -16.68 -5.18
C TYR A 168 -23.97 -16.23 -5.47
N LYS A 169 -24.10 -14.99 -5.94
CA LYS A 169 -25.34 -14.47 -6.49
C LYS A 169 -25.23 -14.46 -8.02
N CYS A 170 -26.01 -15.31 -8.69
CA CYS A 170 -26.07 -15.28 -10.14
C CYS A 170 -26.74 -13.98 -10.58
N PHE A 171 -26.02 -13.12 -11.30
CA PHE A 171 -26.55 -11.81 -11.69
C PHE A 171 -27.76 -11.91 -12.64
N HIS A 172 -27.76 -12.89 -13.54
CA HIS A 172 -28.82 -13.09 -14.53
C HIS A 172 -30.14 -13.57 -13.92
N THR A 173 -30.08 -14.44 -12.90
CA THR A 173 -31.29 -15.01 -12.27
C THR A 173 -31.63 -14.34 -10.94
N GLY A 174 -30.70 -13.60 -10.34
CA GLY A 174 -30.79 -13.07 -8.99
C GLY A 174 -30.65 -14.12 -7.89
N GLU A 175 -30.52 -15.40 -8.25
CA GLU A 175 -30.49 -16.52 -7.31
C GLU A 175 -29.20 -16.52 -6.48
N TYR A 176 -29.33 -16.73 -5.17
CA TYR A 176 -28.22 -16.86 -4.26
C TYR A 176 -27.96 -18.33 -3.94
N LYS A 177 -26.71 -18.76 -4.08
CA LYS A 177 -26.23 -20.10 -3.72
C LYS A 177 -24.96 -20.01 -2.90
N GLU A 178 -24.84 -20.86 -1.90
CA GLU A 178 -23.56 -21.11 -1.26
C GLU A 178 -22.86 -22.25 -2.00
N LEU A 179 -21.87 -21.91 -2.83
CA LEU A 179 -21.10 -22.89 -3.60
C LEU A 179 -20.10 -23.59 -2.69
N LYS A 180 -20.06 -24.91 -2.77
CA LYS A 180 -19.17 -25.79 -2.00
C LYS A 180 -18.99 -27.13 -2.71
N GLY A 181 -18.00 -27.91 -2.29
CA GLY A 181 -17.73 -29.23 -2.86
C GLY A 181 -17.64 -29.20 -4.40
N GLN A 182 -18.20 -30.21 -5.05
CA GLN A 182 -18.17 -30.32 -6.51
C GLN A 182 -18.82 -29.13 -7.23
N ALA A 183 -19.89 -28.55 -6.67
CA ALA A 183 -20.57 -27.40 -7.28
C ALA A 183 -19.66 -26.16 -7.37
N LEU A 184 -18.78 -25.97 -6.38
CA LEU A 184 -17.77 -24.91 -6.43
C LEU A 184 -16.69 -25.19 -7.48
N ILE A 185 -16.23 -26.44 -7.57
CA ILE A 185 -15.26 -26.87 -8.58
C ILE A 185 -15.81 -26.61 -9.98
N ASP A 186 -17.02 -27.10 -10.26
CA ASP A 186 -17.66 -26.94 -11.58
C ASP A 186 -17.86 -25.46 -11.92
N GLN A 187 -18.22 -24.63 -10.94
CA GLN A 187 -18.40 -23.20 -11.17
C GLN A 187 -17.08 -22.47 -11.42
N ALA A 188 -15.99 -22.85 -10.72
CA ALA A 188 -14.67 -22.28 -10.94
C ALA A 188 -14.15 -22.59 -12.35
N HIS A 189 -14.33 -23.82 -12.84
CA HIS A 189 -13.98 -24.18 -14.22
C HIS A 189 -14.81 -23.39 -15.25
N LYS A 190 -16.11 -23.20 -15.03
CA LYS A 190 -16.94 -22.34 -15.90
C LYS A 190 -16.42 -20.89 -15.96
N TRP A 191 -15.99 -20.34 -14.81
CA TRP A 191 -15.39 -19.00 -14.78
C TRP A 191 -14.07 -18.94 -15.54
N ALA A 192 -13.25 -19.99 -15.48
CA ALA A 192 -12.03 -20.09 -16.26
C ALA A 192 -12.31 -20.18 -17.77
N GLU A 193 -13.25 -21.03 -18.19
CA GLU A 193 -13.66 -21.18 -19.59
C GLU A 193 -14.20 -19.87 -20.19
N TRP A 194 -14.92 -19.07 -19.39
CA TRP A 194 -15.41 -17.75 -19.80
C TRP A 194 -14.33 -16.66 -19.80
N GLY A 195 -13.16 -16.91 -19.21
CA GLY A 195 -12.09 -15.91 -19.03
C GLY A 195 -12.35 -14.92 -17.88
N THR A 196 -13.19 -15.29 -16.90
CA THR A 196 -13.42 -14.48 -15.68
C THR A 196 -12.26 -14.62 -14.69
N ILE A 197 -11.69 -15.83 -14.60
CA ILE A 197 -10.47 -16.13 -13.83
C ILE A 197 -9.51 -16.94 -14.70
N GLU A 198 -8.24 -17.01 -14.30
CA GLU A 198 -7.26 -17.87 -14.96
C GLU A 198 -7.44 -19.34 -14.57
N GLN A 199 -6.97 -20.27 -15.41
CA GLN A 199 -7.15 -21.71 -15.20
C GLN A 199 -6.48 -22.20 -13.91
N ASP A 200 -5.30 -21.67 -13.58
CA ASP A 200 -4.58 -21.99 -12.35
C ASP A 200 -5.32 -21.53 -11.09
N CYS A 201 -6.07 -20.43 -11.15
CA CYS A 201 -6.95 -19.97 -10.08
C CYS A 201 -8.08 -20.97 -9.84
N ALA A 202 -8.74 -21.45 -10.91
CA ALA A 202 -9.77 -22.48 -10.80
C ALA A 202 -9.21 -23.79 -10.22
N ASP A 203 -8.03 -24.20 -10.68
CA ASP A 203 -7.36 -25.41 -10.21
C ASP A 203 -6.95 -25.29 -8.73
N ALA A 204 -6.49 -24.12 -8.29
CA ALA A 204 -6.16 -23.84 -6.89
C ALA A 204 -7.40 -23.92 -5.98
N ILE A 205 -8.53 -23.34 -6.40
CA ILE A 205 -9.79 -23.47 -5.66
C ILE A 205 -10.19 -24.95 -5.56
N ALA A 206 -10.11 -25.70 -6.67
CA ALA A 206 -10.44 -27.12 -6.67
C ALA A 206 -9.51 -27.95 -5.78
N ALA A 207 -8.22 -27.60 -5.70
CA ALA A 207 -7.28 -28.23 -4.79
C ALA A 207 -7.67 -28.01 -3.33
N VAL A 208 -8.06 -26.79 -2.93
CA VAL A 208 -8.53 -26.51 -1.56
C VAL A 208 -9.80 -27.30 -1.24
N VAL A 209 -10.75 -27.39 -2.16
CA VAL A 209 -11.98 -28.18 -1.97
C VAL A 209 -11.66 -29.66 -1.73
N ARG A 210 -10.66 -30.22 -2.43
CA ARG A 210 -10.25 -31.62 -2.32
C ARG A 210 -9.40 -31.92 -1.08
N ASN A 211 -8.82 -30.90 -0.46
CA ASN A 211 -7.92 -30.99 0.69
C ASN A 211 -8.45 -30.11 1.85
N PRO A 212 -9.59 -30.46 2.48
CA PRO A 212 -10.24 -29.62 3.49
C PRO A 212 -9.37 -29.34 4.73
N GLU A 213 -8.35 -30.15 4.99
CA GLU A 213 -7.35 -29.90 6.03
C GLU A 213 -6.49 -28.65 5.77
N TRP A 214 -6.37 -28.19 4.52
CA TRP A 214 -5.68 -26.93 4.19
C TRP A 214 -6.41 -25.68 4.72
N MET A 215 -7.67 -25.84 5.15
CA MET A 215 -8.44 -24.77 5.77
C MET A 215 -8.02 -24.51 7.23
N ASP A 216 -7.16 -25.34 7.83
CA ASP A 216 -6.52 -25.05 9.10
C ASP A 216 -5.25 -24.20 8.89
N LEU A 217 -5.33 -22.90 9.18
CA LEU A 217 -4.22 -21.96 9.03
C LEU A 217 -3.46 -21.67 10.33
N LYS A 218 -3.61 -22.47 11.40
CA LYS A 218 -3.01 -22.15 12.73
C LYS A 218 -1.50 -22.02 12.72
N ASP A 219 -0.85 -22.78 11.84
CA ASP A 219 0.61 -22.82 11.68
C ASP A 219 1.02 -22.04 10.44
N GLN A 220 0.17 -21.11 9.97
CA GLN A 220 0.45 -20.23 8.84
C GLN A 220 0.49 -18.79 9.33
N THR A 221 1.46 -18.03 8.82
CA THR A 221 1.62 -16.61 9.12
C THR A 221 1.43 -15.78 7.87
N PHE A 222 0.56 -14.78 7.95
CA PHE A 222 0.26 -13.88 6.85
C PHE A 222 0.59 -12.45 7.23
N VAL A 223 1.45 -11.80 6.45
CA VAL A 223 1.70 -10.37 6.53
C VAL A 223 0.78 -9.66 5.54
N ILE A 224 -0.10 -8.81 6.05
CA ILE A 224 -1.09 -8.08 5.25
C ILE A 224 -0.78 -6.59 5.31
N LEU A 225 -0.26 -6.04 4.21
CA LEU A 225 -0.04 -4.61 4.04
C LEU A 225 -1.31 -3.98 3.48
N GLY A 226 -2.05 -3.22 4.30
CA GLY A 226 -3.41 -2.77 4.00
C GLY A 226 -4.48 -3.74 4.53
N ALA A 227 -4.39 -4.11 5.80
CA ALA A 227 -5.24 -5.12 6.43
C ALA A 227 -6.75 -4.82 6.41
N SER A 228 -7.13 -3.56 6.26
CA SER A 228 -8.51 -3.09 6.18
C SER A 228 -9.04 -2.89 4.75
N SER A 229 -8.24 -3.27 3.75
CA SER A 229 -8.63 -3.23 2.34
C SER A 229 -9.89 -4.05 2.09
N ALA A 230 -10.82 -3.48 1.30
CA ALA A 230 -12.09 -4.12 0.98
C ALA A 230 -11.92 -5.46 0.23
N MET A 231 -10.85 -5.59 -0.54
CA MET A 231 -10.53 -6.81 -1.31
C MET A 231 -9.38 -7.62 -0.67
N GLY A 232 -8.98 -7.28 0.56
CA GLY A 232 -7.93 -7.99 1.28
C GLY A 232 -8.42 -9.32 1.89
N PRO A 233 -7.51 -10.28 2.14
CA PRO A 233 -7.87 -11.61 2.63
C PRO A 233 -8.15 -11.65 4.15
N PHE A 234 -8.12 -10.51 4.84
CA PHE A 234 -8.15 -10.45 6.31
C PHE A 234 -9.28 -11.28 6.94
N HIS A 235 -10.52 -11.12 6.45
CA HIS A 235 -11.66 -11.81 7.02
C HIS A 235 -11.57 -13.33 6.85
N VAL A 236 -11.18 -13.80 5.67
CA VAL A 236 -10.99 -15.24 5.41
C VAL A 236 -9.88 -15.80 6.28
N LEU A 237 -8.71 -15.15 6.34
CA LEU A 237 -7.59 -15.60 7.16
C LEU A 237 -7.92 -15.61 8.66
N LYS A 238 -8.69 -14.60 9.12
CA LYS A 238 -9.22 -14.54 10.48
C LYS A 238 -10.14 -15.72 10.77
N ASP A 239 -11.09 -16.00 9.89
CA ASP A 239 -12.08 -17.07 10.08
C ASP A 239 -11.45 -18.46 10.02
N LEU A 240 -10.32 -18.60 9.33
CA LEU A 240 -9.52 -19.83 9.29
C LEU A 240 -8.46 -19.95 10.40
N GLY A 241 -8.43 -18.99 11.32
CA GLY A 241 -7.62 -19.06 12.53
C GLY A 241 -6.12 -18.88 12.28
N ALA A 242 -5.75 -18.06 11.30
CA ALA A 242 -4.36 -17.77 10.95
C ALA A 242 -3.64 -16.87 11.97
N ASN A 243 -2.31 -16.79 11.86
CA ASN A 243 -1.52 -15.73 12.49
C ASN A 243 -1.37 -14.56 11.49
N ILE A 244 -1.88 -13.39 11.84
CA ILE A 244 -1.96 -12.24 10.95
C ILE A 244 -1.06 -11.12 11.48
N ILE A 245 -0.03 -10.77 10.72
CA ILE A 245 0.77 -9.56 10.93
C ILE A 245 0.13 -8.46 10.07
N ALA A 246 -0.65 -7.59 10.71
CA ALA A 246 -1.41 -6.56 10.04
C ALA A 246 -0.67 -5.22 10.05
N VAL A 247 -0.57 -4.58 8.89
CA VAL A 247 -0.16 -3.18 8.75
C VAL A 247 -1.31 -2.41 8.09
N ASP A 248 -1.70 -1.30 8.70
CA ASP A 248 -2.62 -0.34 8.12
C ASP A 248 -2.40 1.05 8.71
N ILE A 249 -3.04 2.05 8.12
CA ILE A 249 -2.98 3.45 8.52
C ILE A 249 -3.29 3.62 10.02
N ASP A 250 -2.61 4.56 10.64
CA ASP A 250 -2.69 4.94 12.05
C ASP A 250 -4.00 5.68 12.39
N ARG A 251 -5.14 5.03 12.12
CA ARG A 251 -6.49 5.54 12.40
C ARG A 251 -7.21 4.66 13.43
N PRO A 252 -7.67 5.21 14.57
CA PRO A 252 -8.29 4.42 15.63
C PRO A 252 -9.47 3.56 15.18
N ASP A 253 -10.33 4.07 14.30
CA ASP A 253 -11.52 3.33 13.85
C ASP A 253 -11.17 2.10 13.01
N VAL A 254 -10.08 2.16 12.24
CA VAL A 254 -9.57 1.00 11.48
C VAL A 254 -9.13 -0.08 12.44
N TRP A 255 -8.32 0.29 13.44
CA TRP A 255 -7.76 -0.65 14.41
C TRP A 255 -8.80 -1.20 15.37
N LYS A 256 -9.78 -0.41 15.77
CA LYS A 256 -10.95 -0.88 16.51
C LYS A 256 -11.61 -2.04 15.78
N ARG A 257 -11.96 -1.84 14.51
CA ARG A 257 -12.63 -2.88 13.70
C ARG A 257 -11.78 -4.14 13.57
N LEU A 258 -10.50 -4.02 13.20
CA LEU A 258 -9.62 -5.18 13.00
C LEU A 258 -9.41 -5.97 14.31
N ILE A 259 -9.12 -5.27 15.40
CA ILE A 259 -8.83 -5.89 16.70
C ILE A 259 -10.08 -6.53 17.29
N GLU A 260 -11.23 -5.84 17.27
CA GLU A 260 -12.48 -6.38 17.82
C GLU A 260 -12.98 -7.58 17.00
N GLU A 261 -12.84 -7.56 15.67
CA GLU A 261 -13.15 -8.72 14.83
C GLU A 261 -12.31 -9.95 15.19
N VAL A 262 -11.00 -9.78 15.43
CA VAL A 262 -10.16 -10.90 15.83
C VAL A 262 -10.50 -11.36 17.24
N TYR A 263 -10.53 -10.42 18.19
CA TYR A 263 -10.71 -10.70 19.62
C TYR A 263 -12.05 -11.38 19.92
N TYR A 264 -13.16 -10.82 19.44
CA TYR A 264 -14.49 -11.33 19.74
C TYR A 264 -14.97 -12.40 18.76
N ASN A 265 -14.54 -12.33 17.49
CA ASN A 265 -15.17 -13.10 16.41
C ASN A 265 -14.31 -14.20 15.80
N SER A 266 -13.14 -14.53 16.36
CA SER A 266 -12.26 -15.56 15.80
C SER A 266 -11.43 -16.29 16.85
N ASN A 267 -10.66 -17.28 16.39
CA ASN A 267 -9.56 -17.93 17.10
C ASN A 267 -8.19 -17.59 16.49
N ALA A 268 -8.14 -16.59 15.60
CA ALA A 268 -6.92 -16.10 14.98
C ALA A 268 -6.09 -15.25 15.96
N THR A 269 -4.84 -14.98 15.60
CA THR A 269 -3.99 -14.02 16.30
C THR A 269 -3.67 -12.86 15.36
N ILE A 270 -3.78 -11.63 15.84
CA ILE A 270 -3.37 -10.43 15.11
C ILE A 270 -2.22 -9.73 15.83
N THR A 271 -1.15 -9.47 15.10
CA THR A 271 0.04 -8.72 15.53
C THR A 271 0.17 -7.47 14.68
N PHE A 272 0.46 -6.32 15.29
CA PHE A 272 0.38 -5.02 14.60
C PHE A 272 1.36 -3.98 15.18
N PRO A 273 1.76 -2.97 14.37
CA PRO A 273 2.67 -1.93 14.82
C PRO A 273 1.98 -0.96 15.78
N MET A 274 2.76 -0.43 16.72
CA MET A 274 2.30 0.52 17.72
C MET A 274 3.28 1.70 17.88
N SER A 275 2.73 2.91 18.00
CA SER A 275 3.52 4.13 18.24
C SER A 275 4.15 4.15 19.64
N GLU A 276 3.47 3.54 20.62
CA GLU A 276 3.87 3.45 22.02
C GLU A 276 3.49 2.07 22.58
N PRO A 277 4.18 1.57 23.61
CA PRO A 277 3.78 0.33 24.26
C PRO A 277 2.39 0.46 24.93
N PHE A 278 1.67 -0.66 24.98
CA PHE A 278 0.38 -0.78 25.64
C PHE A 278 0.15 -2.22 26.12
N THR A 279 -0.52 -2.36 27.26
CA THR A 279 -0.95 -3.65 27.80
C THR A 279 -2.47 -3.73 27.77
N GLY A 280 -3.00 -4.72 27.07
CA GLY A 280 -4.43 -4.99 26.95
C GLY A 280 -4.75 -5.67 25.62
N GLN A 281 -5.99 -6.12 25.46
CA GLN A 281 -6.45 -6.83 24.25
C GLN A 281 -7.43 -6.01 23.40
N THR A 282 -8.03 -4.98 23.97
CA THR A 282 -9.08 -4.16 23.37
C THR A 282 -9.15 -2.80 24.08
N GLY A 283 -9.81 -1.81 23.48
CA GLY A 283 -10.11 -0.52 24.09
C GLY A 283 -9.56 0.69 23.32
N ASN A 284 -10.20 1.85 23.52
CA ASN A 284 -9.89 3.07 22.77
C ASN A 284 -8.43 3.53 22.91
N ASP A 285 -7.80 3.31 24.06
CA ASP A 285 -6.41 3.69 24.30
C ASP A 285 -5.43 2.82 23.50
N LEU A 286 -5.73 1.54 23.30
CA LEU A 286 -5.02 0.66 22.39
C LEU A 286 -5.14 1.20 20.95
N TYR A 287 -6.37 1.43 20.50
CA TYR A 287 -6.65 1.80 19.09
C TYR A 287 -5.96 3.09 18.67
N ARG A 288 -5.84 4.09 19.56
CA ARG A 288 -5.12 5.34 19.30
C ARG A 288 -3.62 5.18 19.10
N LYS A 289 -3.04 4.08 19.59
CA LYS A 289 -1.61 3.77 19.49
C LYS A 289 -1.28 2.83 18.33
N CYS A 290 -2.28 2.23 17.69
CA CYS A 290 -2.08 1.23 16.66
C CYS A 290 -1.86 1.83 15.28
N GLY A 291 -1.06 1.14 14.47
CA GLY A 291 -0.90 1.40 13.06
C GLY A 291 0.44 1.98 12.64
N GLY A 292 0.65 1.91 11.33
CA GLY A 292 1.85 2.40 10.68
C GLY A 292 1.48 2.88 9.29
N ASN A 293 1.66 4.17 9.04
CA ASN A 293 1.36 4.75 7.74
C ASN A 293 2.46 4.37 6.75
N MET A 294 2.18 3.42 5.87
CA MET A 294 3.17 2.87 4.94
C MET A 294 3.78 3.91 4.00
N ILE A 295 3.07 4.98 3.65
CA ILE A 295 3.63 6.07 2.82
C ILE A 295 4.58 6.91 3.67
N ARG A 296 4.11 7.42 4.82
CA ARG A 296 4.85 8.33 5.70
C ARG A 296 6.08 7.66 6.32
N ASP A 297 5.90 6.44 6.79
CA ASP A 297 6.82 5.73 7.68
C ASP A 297 7.41 4.48 7.00
N THR A 298 7.50 4.44 5.66
CA THR A 298 7.96 3.25 4.91
C THR A 298 9.19 2.56 5.50
N PRO A 299 10.30 3.28 5.82
CA PRO A 299 11.47 2.60 6.36
C PRO A 299 11.22 2.00 7.76
N LYS A 300 10.42 2.69 8.58
CA LYS A 300 10.06 2.25 9.94
C LYS A 300 9.15 1.02 9.91
N VAL A 301 8.17 0.99 9.00
CA VAL A 301 7.31 -0.18 8.77
C VAL A 301 8.14 -1.36 8.26
N ARG A 302 9.04 -1.14 7.29
CA ARG A 302 9.91 -2.21 6.78
C ARG A 302 10.76 -2.82 7.88
N ASN A 303 11.40 -1.99 8.71
CA ASN A 303 12.18 -2.46 9.85
C ASN A 303 11.31 -3.30 10.80
N TRP A 304 10.11 -2.80 11.14
CA TRP A 304 9.19 -3.50 12.02
C TRP A 304 8.73 -4.86 11.45
N VAL A 305 8.38 -4.93 10.17
CA VAL A 305 7.99 -6.18 9.50
C VAL A 305 9.16 -7.17 9.51
N ARG A 306 10.35 -6.73 9.10
CA ARG A 306 11.57 -7.56 9.09
C ARG A 306 11.86 -8.17 10.46
N ASP A 307 11.70 -7.39 11.52
CA ASP A 307 12.04 -7.82 12.88
C ASP A 307 10.90 -8.66 13.51
N THR A 308 9.64 -8.39 13.18
CA THR A 308 8.45 -9.04 13.78
C THR A 308 8.12 -10.38 13.12
N VAL A 309 8.33 -10.51 11.81
CA VAL A 309 7.96 -11.73 11.05
C VAL A 309 8.63 -12.99 11.62
N PRO A 310 9.96 -13.03 11.86
CA PRO A 310 10.59 -14.21 12.44
C PRO A 310 10.05 -14.58 13.83
N GLU A 311 9.80 -13.58 14.68
CA GLU A 311 9.31 -13.76 16.05
C GLU A 311 7.89 -14.34 16.12
N VAL A 312 7.02 -13.91 15.21
CA VAL A 312 5.64 -14.39 15.13
C VAL A 312 5.56 -15.74 14.42
N ALA A 313 6.29 -15.90 13.31
CA ALA A 313 6.24 -17.11 12.50
C ALA A 313 6.93 -18.31 13.17
N LYS A 314 8.01 -18.10 13.93
CA LYS A 314 8.74 -19.18 14.64
C LYS A 314 9.11 -20.37 13.75
N GLY A 315 9.49 -20.09 12.50
CA GLY A 315 9.84 -21.10 11.50
C GLY A 315 8.66 -21.66 10.69
N ASN A 316 7.43 -21.27 11.01
CA ASN A 316 6.27 -21.58 10.18
C ASN A 316 6.30 -20.83 8.84
N PRO A 317 5.59 -21.34 7.80
CA PRO A 317 5.50 -20.66 6.51
C PRO A 317 4.92 -19.25 6.63
N VAL A 318 5.49 -18.32 5.86
CA VAL A 318 5.07 -16.92 5.81
C VAL A 318 4.61 -16.60 4.39
N THR A 319 3.42 -16.01 4.28
CA THR A 319 2.94 -15.36 3.05
C THR A 319 2.83 -13.86 3.30
N ILE A 320 3.37 -13.04 2.40
CA ILE A 320 3.26 -11.58 2.47
C ILE A 320 2.52 -11.05 1.25
N GLY A 321 1.63 -10.08 1.44
CA GLY A 321 0.90 -9.46 0.34
C GLY A 321 0.58 -7.98 0.57
N GLY A 322 0.66 -7.21 -0.52
CA GLY A 322 0.22 -5.83 -0.62
C GLY A 322 -1.23 -5.75 -1.08
N TYR A 323 -2.12 -5.23 -0.23
CA TYR A 323 -3.55 -5.07 -0.49
C TYR A 323 -4.02 -3.62 -0.35
N ALA A 324 -3.10 -2.71 0.00
CA ALA A 324 -3.40 -1.29 0.17
C ALA A 324 -3.85 -0.67 -1.16
N TYR A 325 -5.00 0.00 -1.11
CA TYR A 325 -5.55 0.73 -2.25
C TYR A 325 -5.91 2.15 -1.82
N LEU A 326 -5.58 3.11 -2.67
CA LEU A 326 -5.87 4.52 -2.53
C LEU A 326 -6.13 5.09 -3.93
N ASP A 327 -6.84 6.20 -4.04
CA ASP A 327 -7.14 6.78 -5.35
C ASP A 327 -5.97 7.60 -5.91
N GLY A 328 -5.78 7.51 -7.23
CA GLY A 328 -4.84 8.34 -7.98
C GLY A 328 -3.38 8.16 -7.58
N GLU A 329 -2.68 9.28 -7.36
CA GLU A 329 -1.23 9.31 -7.13
C GLU A 329 -0.82 8.58 -5.84
N LEU A 330 -1.70 8.60 -4.83
CA LEU A 330 -1.50 7.90 -3.56
C LEU A 330 -1.42 6.38 -3.76
N HIS A 331 -2.09 5.83 -4.78
CA HIS A 331 -1.98 4.40 -5.11
C HIS A 331 -0.55 4.02 -5.45
N VAL A 332 0.12 4.83 -6.27
CA VAL A 332 1.50 4.56 -6.71
C VAL A 332 2.44 4.63 -5.51
N ARG A 333 2.26 5.65 -4.66
CA ARG A 333 3.08 5.86 -3.46
C ARG A 333 2.93 4.70 -2.47
N VAL A 334 1.72 4.25 -2.20
CA VAL A 334 1.50 3.13 -1.26
C VAL A 334 1.96 1.80 -1.84
N ASN A 335 1.81 1.56 -3.15
CA ASN A 335 2.35 0.37 -3.80
C ASN A 335 3.87 0.34 -3.75
N LEU A 336 4.55 1.46 -4.03
CA LEU A 336 6.01 1.56 -3.91
C LEU A 336 6.46 1.32 -2.46
N ALA A 337 5.74 1.86 -1.50
CA ALA A 337 5.99 1.56 -0.09
C ALA A 337 5.84 0.07 0.22
N CYS A 338 4.75 -0.58 -0.23
CA CYS A 338 4.54 -2.00 -0.02
C CYS A 338 5.64 -2.84 -0.66
N ASP A 339 5.99 -2.55 -1.91
CA ASP A 339 7.01 -3.25 -2.68
C ASP A 339 8.36 -3.28 -1.95
N VAL A 340 8.83 -2.12 -1.42
CA VAL A 340 10.08 -2.08 -0.65
C VAL A 340 9.98 -2.68 0.76
N ILE A 341 8.77 -2.79 1.32
CA ILE A 341 8.54 -3.48 2.60
C ILE A 341 8.61 -5.00 2.40
N MET A 342 8.19 -5.50 1.24
CA MET A 342 8.17 -6.92 0.89
C MET A 342 9.50 -7.45 0.37
N LYS A 343 10.31 -6.58 -0.25
CA LYS A 343 11.65 -6.87 -0.75
C LYS A 343 12.64 -7.14 0.38
#